data_AF-A0A448TS24-F1
#
_entry.id   AF-A0A448TS24-F1
#
_cell.length_a   1.000
_cell.length_b   1.000
_cell.length_c   1.000
_cell.angle_alpha   90.00
_cell.angle_beta   90.00
_cell.angle_gamma   90.00
#
_symmetry.space_group_name_H-M   'P 1'
#
loop_
_entity.id
_entity.type
_entity.pdbx_description
1 polymer ?
#
loop_
_entity_poly.entity_id
_entity_poly.type
_entity_poly.pdbx_seq_one_letter_code
_entity_poly.pdbx_strand_id
1 'polypeptide(L)'
;MIKEMTDFIARFTYKPVQKTVADKIRAKAIQRTKARLAIYHQTLEDYSDDELEIIIEDEERKIIDSLKTKSLIAVLSLLGISLFP
;
A
#
# COMPACT_ATOMS: atom_id res chain seq x y z
N MET A 1 -2.34 -4.19 -26.12
CA MET A 1 -1.51 -4.61 -24.97
C MET A 1 -0.66 -3.48 -24.41
N ILE A 2 0.26 -2.87 -25.18
CA ILE A 2 1.07 -1.74 -24.69
C ILE A 2 0.21 -0.49 -24.40
N LYS A 3 -0.81 -0.23 -25.23
CA LYS A 3 -1.76 0.88 -25.04
C LYS A 3 -2.60 0.75 -23.76
N GLU A 4 -3.16 -0.44 -23.51
CA GLU A 4 -3.87 -0.79 -22.28
C GLU A 4 -3.01 -0.56 -21.03
N MET A 5 -1.73 -0.98 -21.07
CA MET A 5 -0.81 -0.82 -19.96
C MET A 5 -0.48 0.66 -19.68
N THR A 6 -0.32 1.47 -20.74
CA THR A 6 -0.08 2.92 -20.61
C THR A 6 -1.32 3.65 -20.11
N ASP A 7 -2.50 3.30 -20.62
CA ASP A 7 -3.78 3.90 -20.19
C ASP A 7 -4.12 3.50 -18.75
N PHE A 8 -3.79 2.27 -18.34
CA PHE A 8 -3.88 1.81 -16.95
C PHE A 8 -2.99 2.64 -16.02
N ILE A 9 -1.72 2.89 -16.39
CA ILE A 9 -0.80 3.73 -15.60
C ILE A 9 -1.26 5.20 -15.60
N ALA A 10 -1.83 5.68 -16.70
CA ALA A 10 -2.29 7.06 -16.85
C ALA A 10 -3.59 7.35 -16.07
N ARG A 11 -4.47 6.36 -15.87
CA ARG A 11 -5.65 6.51 -14.99
C ARG A 11 -5.25 6.75 -13.53
N PHE A 12 -4.14 6.16 -13.08
CA PHE A 12 -3.54 6.42 -11.78
C PHE A 12 -2.54 7.60 -11.80
N THR A 13 -2.75 8.60 -12.67
CA THR A 13 -1.73 9.59 -13.05
C THR A 13 -1.00 10.16 -11.83
N TYR A 14 0.29 9.83 -11.85
CA TYR A 14 1.33 10.05 -10.89
C TYR A 14 1.68 11.54 -10.75
N LYS A 15 1.47 12.13 -9.56
CA LYS A 15 2.06 13.43 -9.21
C LYS A 15 3.60 13.29 -9.16
N PRO A 16 4.39 14.27 -9.63
CA PRO A 16 5.85 14.18 -9.62
C PRO A 16 6.38 14.02 -8.18
N VAL A 17 6.81 12.80 -7.89
CA VAL A 17 7.22 12.32 -6.57
C VAL A 17 8.59 12.89 -6.20
N GLN A 18 8.62 13.79 -5.22
CA GLN A 18 9.71 13.77 -4.25
C GLN A 18 9.68 12.36 -3.64
N LYS A 19 10.75 11.56 -3.69
CA LYS A 19 10.73 10.14 -3.22
C LYS A 19 10.51 10.04 -1.71
N THR A 20 9.29 10.30 -1.24
CA THR A 20 8.95 10.34 0.18
C THR A 20 8.57 8.95 0.68
N VAL A 21 8.49 8.82 2.01
CA VAL A 21 7.97 7.61 2.65
C VAL A 21 6.50 7.37 2.26
N ALA A 22 5.72 8.43 2.07
CA ALA A 22 4.31 8.34 1.69
C ALA A 22 4.14 7.65 0.32
N ASP A 23 4.95 8.00 -0.67
CA ASP A 23 4.88 7.38 -2.00
C ASP A 23 5.24 5.88 -1.96
N LYS A 24 6.18 5.50 -1.10
CA LYS A 24 6.51 4.08 -0.87
C LYS A 24 5.37 3.33 -0.19
N ILE A 25 4.67 3.98 0.74
CA ILE A 25 3.50 3.41 1.41
C ILE A 25 2.38 3.20 0.40
N ARG A 26 2.05 4.21 -0.41
CA ARG A 26 1.03 4.12 -1.46
C ARG A 26 1.35 3.05 -2.50
N ALA A 27 2.58 3.01 -3.01
CA ALA A 27 3.02 1.97 -3.94
C ALA A 27 2.87 0.56 -3.35
N LYS A 28 3.20 0.39 -2.07
CA LYS A 28 3.04 -0.89 -1.36
C LYS A 28 1.57 -1.23 -1.12
N ALA A 29 0.72 -0.24 -0.84
CA ALA A 29 -0.71 -0.44 -0.66
C ALA A 29 -1.38 -0.90 -1.96
N ILE A 30 -1.02 -0.32 -3.10
CA ILE A 30 -1.47 -0.76 -4.43
C ILE A 30 -1.04 -2.21 -4.68
N GLN A 31 0.19 -2.58 -4.35
CA GLN A 31 0.66 -3.97 -4.50
C GLN A 31 -0.09 -4.95 -3.60
N ARG A 32 -0.38 -4.58 -2.35
CA ARG A 32 -1.21 -5.38 -1.45
C ARG A 32 -2.64 -5.53 -1.94
N THR A 33 -3.21 -4.45 -2.47
CA THR A 33 -4.55 -4.47 -3.08
C THR A 33 -4.59 -5.46 -4.24
N LYS A 34 -3.63 -5.40 -5.16
CA LYS A 34 -3.51 -6.37 -6.26
C LYS A 34 -3.41 -7.81 -5.76
N ALA A 35 -2.57 -8.07 -4.74
CA ALA A 35 -2.45 -9.40 -4.16
C ALA A 35 -3.77 -9.86 -3.50
N ARG A 36 -4.46 -8.97 -2.78
CA ARG A 36 -5.76 -9.23 -2.16
C ARG A 36 -6.80 -9.61 -3.22
N LEU A 37 -6.94 -8.83 -4.29
CA LEU A 37 -7.89 -9.11 -5.36
C LEU A 37 -7.57 -10.42 -6.08
N ALA A 38 -6.29 -10.68 -6.34
CA ALA A 38 -5.85 -11.93 -6.96
C ALA A 38 -6.24 -13.17 -6.15
N ILE A 39 -6.21 -13.11 -4.81
CA ILE A 39 -6.64 -14.19 -3.92
C ILE A 39 -8.14 -14.50 -4.10
N TYR A 40 -8.95 -13.50 -4.40
CA TYR A 40 -10.40 -13.63 -4.59
C TYR A 40 -10.80 -13.82 -6.06
N HIS A 41 -9.85 -14.05 -6.96
CA HIS A 41 -10.08 -14.11 -8.42
C HIS A 41 -10.75 -12.86 -8.99
N GLN A 42 -10.52 -11.71 -8.36
CA GLN A 42 -11.01 -10.41 -8.79
C GLN A 42 -9.89 -9.61 -9.44
N THR A 43 -10.26 -8.70 -10.32
CA THR A 43 -9.35 -7.75 -10.95
C THR A 43 -9.71 -6.31 -10.57
N LEU A 44 -8.86 -5.35 -10.96
CA LEU A 44 -9.11 -3.95 -10.64
C LEU A 44 -10.33 -3.41 -11.40
N GLU A 45 -10.63 -3.99 -12.55
CA GLU A 45 -11.76 -3.62 -13.40
C GLU A 45 -13.11 -4.04 -12.81
N ASP A 46 -13.12 -4.90 -11.79
CA ASP A 46 -14.33 -5.32 -11.07
C ASP A 46 -14.85 -4.23 -10.09
N TYR A 47 -14.10 -3.14 -9.94
CA TYR A 47 -14.37 -2.07 -8.98
C TYR A 47 -14.36 -0.70 -9.67
N SER A 48 -15.17 0.22 -9.18
CA SER A 48 -15.06 1.64 -9.54
C SER A 48 -13.80 2.27 -8.95
N ASP A 49 -13.37 3.39 -9.52
CA ASP A 49 -12.19 4.13 -9.05
C ASP A 49 -12.32 4.54 -7.57
N ASP A 50 -13.51 4.96 -7.15
CA ASP A 50 -13.80 5.33 -5.75
C ASP A 50 -13.69 4.13 -4.80
N GLU A 51 -14.20 2.97 -5.22
CA GLU A 51 -14.10 1.73 -4.43
C GLU A 51 -12.65 1.25 -4.31
N LEU A 52 -11.88 1.32 -5.41
CA LEU A 52 -10.46 1.00 -5.40
C LEU A 52 -9.68 1.93 -4.47
N GLU A 53 -9.97 3.23 -4.49
CA GLU A 53 -9.30 4.18 -3.60
C GLU A 53 -9.60 3.85 -2.13
N ILE A 54 -10.84 3.52 -1.78
CA ILE A 54 -11.20 3.09 -0.42
C ILE A 54 -10.39 1.86 0.01
N ILE A 55 -10.24 0.86 -0.88
CA ILE A 55 -9.47 -0.37 -0.60
C ILE A 55 -7.97 -0.05 -0.45
N ILE A 56 -7.43 0.79 -1.34
CA ILE A 56 -6.01 1.19 -1.31
C ILE A 56 -5.71 1.97 -0.03
N GLU A 57 -6.56 2.92 0.36
CA GLU A 57 -6.40 3.67 1.61
C GLU A 57 -6.46 2.77 2.84
N ASP A 58 -7.32 1.74 2.83
CA ASP A 58 -7.35 0.74 3.91
C ASP A 58 -6.01 -0.02 4.01
N GLU A 59 -5.43 -0.42 2.88
CA GLU A 59 -4.10 -1.02 2.85
C GLU A 59 -2.98 -0.04 3.26
N GLU A 60 -3.08 1.25 2.90
CA GLU A 60 -2.15 2.29 3.36
C GLU A 60 -2.17 2.42 4.88
N ARG A 61 -3.37 2.50 5.49
CA ARG A 61 -3.55 2.57 6.94
C ARG A 61 -2.91 1.37 7.64
N LYS A 62 -3.16 0.15 7.16
CA LYS A 62 -2.52 -1.07 7.70
C LYS A 62 -1.01 -1.06 7.61
N ILE A 63 -0.44 -0.52 6.52
CA ILE A 63 1.01 -0.40 6.37
C ILE A 63 1.56 0.60 7.38
N ILE A 64 0.92 1.76 7.53
CA ILE A 64 1.31 2.80 8.51
C ILE A 64 1.29 2.24 9.92
N ASP A 65 0.22 1.54 10.31
CA ASP A 65 0.08 0.98 11.65
C ASP A 65 1.12 -0.12 11.92
N SER A 66 1.43 -0.94 10.91
CA SER A 66 2.53 -1.91 10.99
C SER A 66 3.88 -1.22 11.16
N LEU A 67 4.14 -0.12 10.45
CA LEU A 67 5.38 0.64 10.58
C LEU A 67 5.50 1.27 11.97
N LYS A 68 4.43 1.89 12.49
CA LYS A 68 4.40 2.45 13.86
C LYS A 68 4.65 1.37 14.92
N THR A 69 4.04 0.21 14.76
CA THR A 69 4.21 -0.91 15.71
C THR A 69 5.65 -1.42 15.67
N LYS A 70 6.19 -1.66 14.47
CA LYS A 70 7.57 -2.16 14.30
C LYS A 70 8.62 -1.14 14.76
N SER A 71 8.40 0.15 14.51
CA SER A 71 9.32 1.20 14.98
C SER A 71 9.29 1.33 16.50
N LEU A 72 8.11 1.25 17.13
CA LEU A 72 7.99 1.23 18.58
C LEU A 72 8.75 0.04 19.18
N ILE A 73 8.54 -1.17 18.64
CA ILE A 73 9.25 -2.37 19.09
C ILE A 73 10.77 -2.19 18.92
N ALA A 74 11.22 -1.62 17.80
CA ALA A 74 12.63 -1.35 17.56
C ALA A 74 13.22 -0.37 18.60
N VAL A 75 12.50 0.72 18.92
CA VAL A 75 12.92 1.68 19.96
C VAL A 75 12.97 1.01 21.33
N LEU A 76 11.95 0.24 21.71
CA LEU A 76 11.92 -0.48 22.98
C LEU A 76 13.09 -1.48 23.11
N SER A 77 13.44 -2.14 22.02
CA SER A 77 14.56 -3.09 21.97
C SER A 77 15.91 -2.39 22.21
N LEU A 78 16.10 -1.19 21.66
CA LEU A 78 17.29 -0.38 21.93
C LEU A 78 17.38 0.06 23.40
N LEU A 79 16.24 0.22 24.07
CA LEU A 79 16.15 0.54 25.49
C LEU A 79 16.29 -0.69 26.41
N GLY A 80 16.56 -1.88 25.85
CA GLY A 80 16.70 -3.12 26.63
C GLY A 80 15.37 -3.72 27.09
N ILE A 81 14.24 -3.25 26.55
CA ILE A 81 12.91 -3.79 26.84
C ILE A 81 12.56 -4.82 25.76
N SER A 82 12.58 -6.11 26.12
CA SER A 82 12.05 -7.18 25.27
C SER A 82 10.57 -7.40 25.57
N LEU A 83 9.69 -7.04 24.62
CA LEU A 83 8.24 -7.30 24.72
C LEU A 83 7.83 -8.71 24.25
N PHE A 84 8.77 -9.65 24.22
CA PHE A 84 8.54 -11.06 23.88
C PHE A 84 9.03 -11.93 25.05
N PRO A 85 8.34 -13.01 25.44
CA PRO A 85 8.98 -14.15 26.08
C PRO A 85 9.93 -14.88 25.11
#